data_AF-X1HIX4-F1
#
_entry.id   AF-X1HIX4-F1
#
_cell.length_a   1.000
_cell.length_b   1.000
_cell.length_c   1.000
_cell.angle_alpha   90.00
_cell.angle_beta   90.00
_cell.angle_gamma   90.00
#
_symmetry.space_group_name_H-M   'P 1'
#
loop_
_entity.id
_entity.type
_entity.pdbx_description
1 polymer ?
#
loop_
_entity_poly.entity_id
_entity_poly.type
_entity_poly.pdbx_seq_one_letter_code
_entity_poly.pdbx_strand_id
1 'polypeptide(L)'
;MNEFNENGFSEENLRRIAALKIKFRLSVKIHLTAYILTIILLILINVLFMPFFWWVLFPIFGWLIGVAEHITSYIIYARGVYPSAKRGAIYHSVAYIFVMLLLFVTNYFNSPFYYWSIFPAFLWGTGLVIHLVTYYIYHRPTTDEQGVLKSRRERAVEKEMGKMQSRLKKE
;
A
#
# COMPACT_ATOMS: atom_id res chain seq x y z
N MET A 1 33.42 -5.33 12.50
CA MET A 1 33.61 -4.07 11.75
C MET A 1 32.84 -4.26 10.44
N ASN A 2 31.76 -3.51 10.21
CA ASN A 2 30.96 -3.70 9.00
C ASN A 2 31.77 -3.19 7.80
N GLU A 3 32.20 -4.09 6.92
CA GLU A 3 32.83 -3.74 5.65
C GLU A 3 31.80 -3.02 4.76
N PHE A 4 32.02 -1.74 4.53
CA PHE A 4 31.27 -0.96 3.55
C PHE A 4 31.87 -1.23 2.17
N ASN A 5 31.04 -1.61 1.19
CA ASN A 5 31.52 -1.72 -0.20
C ASN A 5 31.72 -0.32 -0.83
N GLU A 6 32.34 -0.27 -2.00
CA GLU A 6 32.57 0.97 -2.77
C GLU A 6 31.28 1.77 -3.09
N ASN A 7 30.11 1.15 -2.97
CA ASN A 7 28.79 1.76 -3.21
C ASN A 7 28.11 2.27 -1.91
N GLY A 8 28.81 2.29 -0.78
CA GLY A 8 28.31 2.84 0.49
C GLY A 8 27.30 1.95 1.24
N PHE A 9 27.06 0.71 0.77
CA PHE A 9 26.20 -0.25 1.48
C PHE A 9 27.04 -1.33 2.16
N SER A 10 26.74 -1.62 3.42
CA SER A 10 27.29 -2.81 4.09
C SER A 10 26.69 -4.09 3.48
N GLU A 11 27.45 -5.18 3.52
CA GLU A 11 26.98 -6.50 3.05
C GLU A 11 25.67 -6.92 3.73
N GLU A 12 25.53 -6.63 5.01
CA GLU A 12 24.32 -6.86 5.80
C GLU A 12 23.08 -6.16 5.19
N ASN A 13 23.25 -4.90 4.75
CA ASN A 13 22.18 -4.15 4.11
C ASN A 13 21.77 -4.76 2.77
N LEU A 14 22.74 -5.21 1.97
CA LEU A 14 22.47 -5.89 0.69
C LEU A 14 21.73 -7.21 0.91
N ARG A 15 22.19 -8.03 1.88
CA ARG A 15 21.52 -9.27 2.27
C ARG A 15 20.08 -9.01 2.74
N ARG A 16 19.86 -7.97 3.55
CA ARG A 16 18.52 -7.58 4.02
C ARG A 16 17.59 -7.20 2.86
N ILE A 17 18.07 -6.42 1.89
CA ILE A 17 17.29 -6.01 0.71
C ILE A 17 16.95 -7.24 -0.15
N ALA A 18 17.91 -8.13 -0.39
CA ALA A 18 17.69 -9.37 -1.14
C ALA A 18 16.65 -10.27 -0.45
N ALA A 19 16.77 -10.47 0.86
CA ALA A 19 15.82 -11.26 1.65
C ALA A 19 14.40 -10.69 1.59
N LEU A 20 14.24 -9.36 1.70
CA LEU A 20 12.93 -8.70 1.55
C LEU A 20 12.32 -8.95 0.18
N LYS A 21 13.10 -8.81 -0.90
CA LYS A 21 12.62 -9.04 -2.27
C LYS A 21 12.15 -10.47 -2.48
N ILE A 22 12.88 -11.45 -1.95
CA ILE A 22 12.49 -12.88 -1.99
C ILE A 22 11.21 -13.10 -1.20
N LYS A 23 11.11 -12.57 0.02
CA LYS A 23 9.93 -12.67 0.88
C LYS A 23 8.66 -12.19 0.17
N PHE A 24 8.68 -10.98 -0.40
CA PHE A 24 7.50 -10.46 -1.11
C PHE A 24 7.17 -11.24 -2.37
N ARG A 25 8.19 -11.67 -3.14
CA ARG A 25 7.97 -12.51 -4.33
C ARG A 25 7.29 -13.83 -3.96
N LEU A 26 7.74 -14.48 -2.88
CA LEU A 26 7.14 -15.71 -2.38
C LEU A 26 5.71 -15.47 -1.89
N SER A 27 5.50 -14.38 -1.15
CA SER A 27 4.17 -13.97 -0.67
C SER A 27 3.17 -13.81 -1.82
N VAL A 28 3.55 -13.17 -2.93
CA VAL A 28 2.71 -13.07 -4.13
C VAL A 28 2.37 -14.44 -4.70
N LYS A 29 3.37 -15.33 -4.85
CA LYS A 29 3.14 -16.68 -5.39
C LYS A 29 2.14 -17.46 -4.55
N ILE A 30 2.30 -17.47 -3.22
CA ILE A 30 1.41 -18.21 -2.32
C ILE A 30 -0.03 -17.70 -2.43
N HIS A 31 -0.25 -16.39 -2.33
CA HIS A 31 -1.60 -15.82 -2.34
C HIS A 31 -2.25 -15.89 -3.71
N LEU A 32 -1.49 -15.74 -4.80
CA LEU A 32 -2.03 -15.90 -6.15
C LEU A 32 -2.43 -17.35 -6.42
N THR A 33 -1.62 -18.33 -6.02
CA THR A 33 -1.97 -19.76 -6.14
C THR A 33 -3.20 -20.08 -5.29
N ALA A 34 -3.24 -19.65 -4.03
CA ALA A 34 -4.39 -19.87 -3.15
C ALA A 34 -5.68 -19.25 -3.72
N TYR A 35 -5.58 -18.01 -4.25
CA TYR A 35 -6.69 -17.34 -4.92
C TYR A 35 -7.21 -18.14 -6.11
N ILE A 36 -6.34 -18.53 -7.06
CA ILE A 36 -6.75 -19.27 -8.26
C ILE A 36 -7.43 -20.59 -7.89
N LEU A 37 -6.81 -21.39 -7.01
CA LEU A 37 -7.35 -22.69 -6.62
C LEU A 37 -8.70 -22.55 -5.91
N THR A 38 -8.82 -21.56 -5.02
CA THR A 38 -10.07 -21.32 -4.30
C THR A 38 -11.16 -20.84 -5.25
N ILE A 39 -10.87 -19.90 -6.16
CA ILE A 39 -11.87 -19.41 -7.12
C ILE A 39 -12.37 -20.53 -8.04
N ILE A 40 -11.48 -21.40 -8.54
CA ILE A 40 -11.90 -22.56 -9.35
C ILE A 40 -12.87 -23.44 -8.56
N LEU A 41 -12.53 -23.79 -7.32
CA LEU A 41 -13.39 -24.59 -6.45
C LEU A 41 -14.75 -23.91 -6.21
N LEU A 42 -14.76 -22.61 -5.90
CA LEU A 42 -16.00 -21.88 -5.62
C LEU A 42 -16.87 -21.71 -6.88
N ILE A 43 -16.28 -21.58 -8.07
CA ILE A 43 -17.03 -21.57 -9.34
C ILE A 43 -17.71 -22.91 -9.56
N LEU A 44 -17.00 -24.02 -9.35
CA LEU A 44 -17.57 -25.37 -9.47
C LEU A 44 -18.75 -25.55 -8.50
N ILE A 45 -18.58 -25.15 -7.24
CA ILE A 45 -19.66 -25.20 -6.25
C ILE A 45 -20.84 -24.31 -6.67
N ASN A 46 -20.59 -23.09 -7.14
CA ASN A 46 -21.65 -22.18 -7.55
C ASN A 46 -22.48 -22.75 -8.70
N VAL A 47 -21.84 -23.29 -9.74
CA VAL A 47 -22.52 -23.91 -10.89
C VAL A 47 -23.31 -25.16 -10.49
N LEU A 48 -22.77 -25.99 -9.60
CA LEU A 48 -23.43 -27.24 -9.18
C LEU A 48 -24.64 -27.01 -8.26
N PHE A 49 -24.57 -26.03 -7.37
CA PHE A 49 -25.56 -25.88 -6.30
C PHE A 49 -26.45 -24.64 -6.44
N MET A 50 -26.00 -23.57 -7.09
CA MET A 50 -26.74 -22.31 -7.26
C MET A 50 -26.49 -21.65 -8.62
N PRO A 51 -26.81 -22.32 -9.76
CA PRO A 51 -26.44 -21.85 -11.10
C PRO A 51 -27.10 -20.52 -11.50
N PHE A 52 -28.20 -20.15 -10.86
CA PHE A 52 -28.93 -18.89 -11.13
C PHE A 52 -28.53 -17.74 -10.20
N PHE A 53 -27.69 -18.01 -9.18
CA PHE A 53 -27.21 -17.00 -8.25
C PHE A 53 -25.69 -17.05 -8.12
N TRP A 54 -25.02 -16.17 -8.84
CA TRP A 54 -23.56 -16.08 -8.96
C TRP A 54 -22.87 -15.47 -7.72
N TRP A 55 -23.15 -16.02 -6.53
CA TRP A 55 -22.53 -15.59 -5.28
C TRP A 55 -20.99 -15.68 -5.30
N VAL A 56 -20.41 -16.49 -6.18
CA VAL A 56 -18.95 -16.61 -6.36
C VAL A 56 -18.28 -15.29 -6.75
N LEU A 57 -19.03 -14.32 -7.29
CA LEU A 57 -18.50 -13.00 -7.59
C LEU A 57 -18.01 -12.26 -6.33
N PHE A 58 -18.66 -12.43 -5.17
CA PHE A 58 -18.24 -11.77 -3.93
C PHE A 58 -16.83 -12.20 -3.47
N PRO A 59 -16.50 -13.50 -3.34
CA PRO A 59 -15.14 -13.91 -3.01
C PRO A 59 -14.14 -13.64 -4.15
N ILE A 60 -14.54 -13.67 -5.43
CA ILE A 60 -13.67 -13.25 -6.55
C ILE A 60 -13.18 -11.81 -6.30
N PHE A 61 -14.09 -10.85 -6.18
CA PHE A 61 -13.69 -9.45 -6.02
C PHE A 61 -13.15 -9.15 -4.62
N GLY A 62 -13.61 -9.85 -3.58
CA GLY A 62 -13.16 -9.67 -2.21
C GLY A 62 -11.72 -10.13 -2.01
N TRP A 63 -11.36 -11.31 -2.51
CA TRP A 63 -10.00 -11.82 -2.35
C TRP A 63 -9.02 -11.20 -3.34
N LEU A 64 -9.51 -10.66 -4.46
CA LEU A 64 -8.71 -9.88 -5.40
C LEU A 64 -8.03 -8.68 -4.73
N ILE A 65 -8.66 -8.08 -3.70
CA ILE A 65 -8.05 -7.02 -2.88
C ILE A 65 -6.74 -7.52 -2.25
N GLY A 66 -6.75 -8.68 -1.59
CA GLY A 66 -5.57 -9.26 -0.97
C GLY A 66 -4.46 -9.56 -1.97
N VAL A 67 -4.81 -10.14 -3.13
CA VAL A 67 -3.84 -10.39 -4.22
C VAL A 67 -3.22 -9.07 -4.71
N ALA A 68 -4.03 -8.03 -4.91
CA ALA A 68 -3.55 -6.72 -5.33
C ALA A 68 -2.59 -6.10 -4.30
N GLU A 69 -2.86 -6.24 -3.01
CA GLU A 69 -1.99 -5.76 -1.93
C GLU A 69 -0.64 -6.50 -1.87
N HIS A 70 -0.64 -7.82 -2.08
CA HIS A 70 0.61 -8.59 -2.14
C HIS A 70 1.46 -8.22 -3.35
N ILE A 71 0.84 -8.07 -4.52
CA ILE A 71 1.53 -7.62 -5.74
C ILE A 71 2.09 -6.21 -5.55
N THR A 72 1.29 -5.31 -4.98
CA THR A 72 1.70 -3.93 -4.68
C THR A 72 2.91 -3.92 -3.74
N SER A 73 2.88 -4.74 -2.68
CA SER A 73 4.02 -4.90 -1.77
C SER A 73 5.27 -5.32 -2.52
N TYR A 74 5.18 -6.35 -3.36
CA TYR A 74 6.33 -6.79 -4.15
C TYR A 74 6.87 -5.68 -5.06
N ILE A 75 6.02 -4.95 -5.79
CA ILE A 75 6.44 -3.88 -6.71
C ILE A 75 7.09 -2.72 -5.95
N ILE A 76 6.48 -2.25 -4.87
CA ILE A 76 6.97 -1.12 -4.08
C ILE A 76 8.37 -1.41 -3.51
N TYR A 77 8.56 -2.61 -2.94
CA TYR A 77 9.85 -2.99 -2.38
C TYR A 77 10.88 -3.32 -3.46
N ALA A 78 10.48 -3.98 -4.56
CA ALA A 78 11.39 -4.28 -5.67
C ALA A 78 11.90 -3.03 -6.38
N ARG A 79 11.09 -1.97 -6.44
CA ARG A 79 11.47 -0.66 -7.01
C ARG A 79 12.14 0.28 -6.01
N GLY A 80 12.34 -0.15 -4.76
CA GLY A 80 12.98 0.67 -3.74
C GLY A 80 12.20 1.96 -3.43
N VAL A 81 10.88 1.97 -3.59
CA VAL A 81 10.07 3.18 -3.41
C VAL A 81 10.29 3.72 -1.99
N TYR A 82 10.71 4.97 -1.87
CA TYR A 82 10.90 5.67 -0.61
C TYR A 82 10.26 7.06 -0.75
N PRO A 83 9.82 7.73 0.35
CA PRO A 83 9.77 7.25 1.74
C PRO A 83 8.57 6.36 2.07
N SER A 84 8.51 5.84 3.31
CA SER A 84 7.39 5.01 3.80
C SER A 84 6.03 5.65 3.58
N ALA A 85 5.92 6.98 3.70
CA ALA A 85 4.70 7.72 3.42
C ALA A 85 4.21 7.55 1.96
N LYS A 86 5.13 7.53 0.98
CA LYS A 86 4.81 7.25 -0.43
C LYS A 86 4.26 5.84 -0.60
N ARG A 87 4.82 4.87 0.12
CA ARG A 87 4.32 3.48 0.12
C ARG A 87 2.90 3.43 0.68
N GLY A 88 2.69 4.08 1.83
CA GLY A 88 1.38 4.18 2.47
C GLY A 88 0.33 4.75 1.52
N ALA A 89 0.64 5.85 0.83
CA ALA A 89 -0.25 6.43 -0.18
C ALA A 89 -0.61 5.44 -1.31
N ILE A 90 0.37 4.69 -1.83
CA ILE A 90 0.13 3.68 -2.87
C ILE A 90 -0.77 2.55 -2.35
N TYR A 91 -0.49 2.00 -1.16
CA TYR A 91 -1.34 0.95 -0.56
C TYR A 91 -2.78 1.41 -0.38
N HIS A 92 -3.02 2.59 0.21
CA HIS A 92 -4.39 3.10 0.38
C HIS A 92 -5.09 3.36 -0.96
N SER A 93 -4.34 3.76 -2.00
CA SER A 93 -4.90 3.99 -3.33
C SER A 93 -5.33 2.68 -3.99
N VAL A 94 -4.48 1.64 -3.91
CA VAL A 94 -4.79 0.30 -4.44
C VAL A 94 -5.96 -0.32 -3.68
N ALA A 95 -5.90 -0.33 -2.34
CA ALA A 95 -6.99 -0.80 -1.51
C ALA A 95 -8.32 -0.10 -1.85
N TYR A 96 -8.30 1.23 -1.98
CA TYR A 96 -9.50 2.00 -2.35
C TYR A 96 -10.08 1.54 -3.69
N ILE A 97 -9.26 1.39 -4.74
CA ILE A 97 -9.72 0.97 -6.07
C ILE A 97 -10.40 -0.41 -6.02
N PHE A 98 -9.74 -1.39 -5.42
CA PHE A 98 -10.25 -2.77 -5.41
C PHE A 98 -11.43 -2.95 -4.45
N VAL A 99 -11.45 -2.23 -3.33
CA VAL A 99 -12.60 -2.22 -2.43
C VAL A 99 -13.79 -1.54 -3.10
N MET A 100 -13.61 -0.41 -3.80
CA MET A 100 -14.70 0.22 -4.54
C MET A 100 -15.25 -0.71 -5.63
N LEU A 101 -14.37 -1.39 -6.35
CA LEU A 101 -14.79 -2.40 -7.33
C LEU A 101 -15.68 -3.48 -6.69
N LEU A 102 -15.28 -4.04 -5.53
CA LEU A 102 -16.10 -4.99 -4.78
C LEU A 102 -17.45 -4.40 -4.38
N LEU A 103 -17.48 -3.18 -3.84
CA LEU A 103 -18.73 -2.56 -3.37
C LEU A 103 -19.66 -2.23 -4.52
N PHE A 104 -19.16 -1.78 -5.67
CA PHE A 104 -19.97 -1.54 -6.87
C PHE A 104 -20.54 -2.83 -7.43
N VAL A 105 -19.75 -3.89 -7.51
CA VAL A 105 -20.26 -5.23 -7.90
C VAL A 105 -21.33 -5.67 -6.91
N THR A 106 -21.07 -5.55 -5.61
CA THR A 106 -22.03 -5.94 -4.57
C THR A 106 -23.33 -5.15 -4.66
N ASN A 107 -23.23 -3.85 -4.90
CA ASN A 107 -24.37 -2.97 -5.07
C ASN A 107 -25.22 -3.37 -6.29
N TYR A 108 -24.58 -3.59 -7.44
CA TYR A 108 -25.25 -3.98 -8.67
C TYR A 108 -26.06 -5.28 -8.51
N PHE A 109 -25.51 -6.28 -7.82
CA PHE A 109 -26.17 -7.58 -7.66
C PHE A 109 -27.24 -7.63 -6.57
N ASN A 110 -27.13 -6.81 -5.51
CA ASN A 110 -28.05 -6.87 -4.37
C ASN A 110 -29.12 -5.77 -4.39
N SER A 111 -28.80 -4.59 -4.93
CA SER A 111 -29.68 -3.42 -4.86
C SER A 111 -29.42 -2.47 -6.04
N PRO A 112 -29.66 -2.90 -7.30
CA PRO A 112 -29.27 -2.13 -8.50
C PRO A 112 -29.96 -0.76 -8.60
N PHE A 113 -31.10 -0.58 -7.94
CA PHE A 113 -31.85 0.68 -7.90
C PHE A 113 -31.48 1.57 -6.72
N TYR A 114 -30.61 1.10 -5.82
CA TYR A 114 -30.16 1.85 -4.65
C TYR A 114 -28.64 1.82 -4.54
N TYR A 115 -28.00 2.86 -5.07
CA TYR A 115 -26.55 3.00 -5.21
C TYR A 115 -25.82 3.29 -3.89
N TRP A 116 -26.05 2.51 -2.84
CA TRP A 116 -25.43 2.70 -1.53
C TRP A 116 -23.89 2.70 -1.56
N SER A 117 -23.26 2.07 -2.55
CA SER A 117 -21.79 2.07 -2.68
C SER A 117 -21.21 3.45 -2.95
N ILE A 118 -22.03 4.43 -3.33
CA ILE A 118 -21.61 5.82 -3.53
C ILE A 118 -21.19 6.50 -2.21
N PHE A 119 -21.82 6.14 -1.09
CA PHE A 119 -21.49 6.71 0.22
C PHE A 119 -20.07 6.35 0.68
N PRO A 120 -19.66 5.06 0.74
CA PRO A 120 -18.28 4.72 1.05
C PRO A 120 -17.31 5.23 -0.02
N ALA A 121 -17.69 5.30 -1.30
CA ALA A 121 -16.86 5.91 -2.33
C ALA A 121 -16.51 7.37 -2.01
N PHE A 122 -17.50 8.20 -1.68
CA PHE A 122 -17.24 9.59 -1.31
C PHE A 122 -16.51 9.74 0.03
N LEU A 123 -16.96 9.01 1.07
CA LEU A 123 -16.38 9.15 2.41
C LEU A 123 -14.93 8.65 2.47
N TRP A 124 -14.67 7.44 1.95
CA TRP A 124 -13.31 6.90 1.93
C TRP A 124 -12.45 7.57 0.88
N GLY A 125 -13.04 8.00 -0.25
CA GLY A 125 -12.35 8.79 -1.27
C GLY A 125 -11.85 10.12 -0.69
N THR A 126 -12.64 10.77 0.16
CA THR A 126 -12.21 11.97 0.90
C THR A 126 -11.01 11.66 1.81
N GLY A 127 -11.06 10.55 2.55
CA GLY A 127 -9.92 10.08 3.36
C GLY A 127 -8.66 9.85 2.54
N LEU A 128 -8.79 9.22 1.35
CA LEU A 128 -7.68 9.02 0.43
C LEU A 128 -7.09 10.36 -0.06
N VAL A 129 -7.94 11.31 -0.45
CA VAL A 129 -7.51 12.65 -0.85
C VAL A 129 -6.74 13.33 0.28
N ILE A 130 -7.22 13.25 1.52
CA ILE A 130 -6.52 13.80 2.69
C ILE A 130 -5.13 13.17 2.85
N HIS A 131 -5.01 11.85 2.70
CA HIS A 131 -3.71 11.16 2.76
C HIS A 131 -2.75 11.64 1.65
N LEU A 132 -3.24 11.77 0.42
CA LEU A 132 -2.44 12.22 -0.72
C LEU A 132 -1.99 13.68 -0.57
N VAL A 133 -2.91 14.56 -0.16
CA VAL A 133 -2.63 15.98 0.11
C VAL A 133 -1.63 16.13 1.25
N THR A 134 -1.83 15.39 2.34
CA THR A 134 -0.89 15.41 3.48
C THR A 134 0.50 14.93 3.06
N TYR A 135 0.59 13.85 2.30
CA TYR A 135 1.86 13.37 1.74
C TYR A 135 2.53 14.46 0.89
N TYR A 136 1.79 15.07 -0.02
CA TYR A 136 2.30 16.12 -0.90
C TYR A 136 2.79 17.35 -0.12
N ILE A 137 2.00 17.87 0.82
CA ILE A 137 2.37 19.03 1.64
C ILE A 137 3.63 18.75 2.47
N TYR A 138 3.76 17.54 3.02
CA TYR A 138 4.88 17.21 3.91
C TYR A 138 6.20 17.01 3.16
N HIS A 139 6.13 16.55 1.91
CA HIS A 139 7.31 16.25 1.07
C HIS A 139 7.60 17.30 0.00
N ARG A 140 6.74 18.32 -0.17
CA ARG A 140 7.01 19.43 -1.09
C ARG A 140 8.26 20.18 -0.64
N PRO A 141 9.30 20.30 -1.49
CA PRO A 141 10.47 21.10 -1.17
C PRO A 141 10.11 22.58 -1.24
N THR A 142 10.62 23.37 -0.30
CA THR A 142 10.56 24.84 -0.34
C THR A 142 11.97 25.35 -0.09
N THR A 143 12.32 26.46 -0.72
CA THR A 143 13.59 27.15 -0.45
C THR A 143 13.56 27.68 0.99
N ASP A 144 14.63 27.45 1.74
CA ASP A 144 14.84 28.05 3.06
C ASP A 144 15.50 29.45 2.94
N GLU A 145 15.70 30.12 4.08
CA GLU A 145 16.31 31.46 4.14
C GLU A 145 17.76 31.47 3.60
N GLN A 146 18.41 30.30 3.55
CA GLN A 146 19.77 30.11 3.04
C GLN A 146 19.80 29.69 1.57
N GLY A 147 18.65 29.64 0.88
CA GLY A 147 18.57 29.24 -0.52
C GLY A 147 18.57 27.73 -0.76
N VAL A 148 18.54 26.90 0.30
CA VAL A 148 18.57 25.44 0.22
C VAL A 148 17.14 24.90 0.12
N LEU A 149 16.91 24.01 -0.85
CA LEU A 149 15.63 23.31 -0.98
C LEU A 149 15.49 22.26 0.13
N LYS A 150 14.59 22.50 1.08
CA LYS A 150 14.25 21.55 2.14
C LYS A 150 12.76 21.28 2.21
N SER A 151 12.39 20.02 2.33
CA SER A 151 11.02 19.61 2.61
C SER A 151 10.59 20.04 4.01
N ARG A 152 9.27 20.12 4.25
CA ARG A 152 8.72 20.39 5.59
C ARG A 152 9.16 19.34 6.61
N ARG A 153 9.29 18.09 6.16
CA ARG A 153 9.85 16.96 6.94
C ARG A 153 11.28 17.20 7.37
N GLU A 154 12.17 17.56 6.46
CA GLU A 154 13.60 17.74 6.77
C GLU A 154 13.82 18.83 7.81
N ARG A 155 13.12 19.96 7.67
CA ARG A 155 13.15 21.04 8.68
C ARG A 155 12.66 20.57 10.05
N ALA A 156 11.61 19.75 10.09
CA ALA A 156 11.13 19.17 11.35
C ALA A 156 12.14 18.19 11.97
N VAL A 157 12.83 17.39 11.16
CA VAL A 157 13.88 16.47 11.61
C VAL A 157 15.06 17.25 12.19
N GLU A 158 15.56 18.27 11.50
CA GLU A 158 16.66 19.12 11.99
C GLU A 158 16.31 19.78 13.33
N LYS A 159 15.08 20.30 13.45
CA LYS A 159 14.58 20.88 14.70
C LYS A 159 14.56 19.88 15.86
N GLU A 160 14.12 18.64 15.62
CA GLU A 160 14.12 17.58 16.64
C GLU A 160 15.54 17.10 16.98
N MET A 161 16.43 16.95 15.99
CA MET A 161 17.84 16.62 16.26
C MET A 161 18.52 17.67 17.13
N GLY A 162 18.28 18.96 16.86
CA GLY A 162 18.80 20.05 17.68
C GLY A 162 18.33 19.97 19.14
N LYS A 163 17.04 19.64 19.36
CA LYS A 163 16.51 19.41 20.72
C LYS A 163 17.22 18.25 21.41
N MET A 164 17.40 17.12 20.74
CA MET A 164 18.08 15.94 21.32
C MET A 164 19.53 16.25 21.69
N GLN A 165 20.28 16.90 20.80
CA GLN A 165 21.66 17.31 21.09
C GLN A 165 21.74 18.28 22.27
N SER A 166 20.79 19.22 22.39
CA SER A 166 20.75 20.15 23.51
C SER A 166 20.46 19.48 24.86
N ARG A 167 19.74 18.35 24.86
CA ARG A 167 19.49 17.54 26.07
C ARG A 167 20.74 16.77 26.48
N LEU A 168 21.41 16.12 25.51
CA LEU A 168 22.64 15.38 25.75
C LEU A 168 23.79 16.25 26.28
N LYS A 169 23.82 17.55 25.95
CA LYS A 169 24.82 18.49 26.48
C LYS A 169 24.51 19.00 27.89
N LYS A 170 23.31 18.74 28.42
CA LYS A 170 22.88 19.17 29.76
C LYS A 170 22.97 18.05 30.80
N GLU A 171 23.17 16.81 30.36
CA GLU A 171 23.49 15.63 31.16
C GLU A 171 25.01 15.47 31.27
#